data_AF-A0A7S1ETK8-F1
#
_entry.id   AF-A0A7S1ETK8-F1
#
_cell.length_a   1.000
_cell.length_b   1.000
_cell.length_c   1.000
_cell.angle_alpha   90.00
_cell.angle_beta   90.00
_cell.angle_gamma   90.00
#
_symmetry.space_group_name_H-M   'P 1'
#
loop_
_entity.id
_entity.type
_entity.pdbx_description
1 polymer ?
#
loop_
_entity_poly.entity_id
_entity_poly.type
_entity_poly.pdbx_seq_one_letter_code
_entity_poly.pdbx_strand_id
1 'polypeptide(L)'
;EDFICEVFENKCTFQMDFSKVYWNSRLEAEHKRVIDLLDPTKHVLADGFAGVGPFTIPYAKRVSTAINERKKLKQSPLQNVTIYANDLNPSSVEYLKSNVKLNKATDHVQSSCLCAREFLQKLVKEKIGFTHFVMNFPAGAPEFLDEFRGLYASWDGENVEMPIVLCYCFAREELCPSQPLARAARTLYGIANGENTPLNYSTDLTLEQSDDQAVLERTQFDKIASVRLVRNIAPKKWHVCVSFQLPKQIAFAK
;
A
#
# COMPACT_ATOMS: atom_id res chain seq x y z
N GLU A 1 -27.12 1.60 -19.96
CA GLU A 1 -25.78 1.40 -20.55
C GLU A 1 -25.08 0.28 -19.79
N ASP A 2 -24.25 -0.50 -20.48
CA ASP A 2 -23.47 -1.58 -19.86
C ASP A 2 -22.08 -1.04 -19.49
N PHE A 3 -21.82 -0.90 -18.20
CA PHE A 3 -20.54 -0.41 -17.66
C PHE A 3 -19.62 -1.56 -17.22
N ILE A 4 -20.03 -2.81 -17.43
CA ILE A 4 -19.22 -3.99 -17.11
C ILE A 4 -18.12 -4.12 -18.17
N CYS A 5 -16.89 -4.29 -17.70
CA CYS A 5 -15.75 -4.51 -18.57
C CYS A 5 -14.86 -5.64 -18.06
N GLU A 6 -14.05 -6.17 -18.96
CA GLU A 6 -12.97 -7.09 -18.66
C GLU A 6 -11.64 -6.51 -19.15
N VAL A 7 -10.61 -6.55 -18.30
CA VAL A 7 -9.27 -6.06 -18.59
C VAL A 7 -8.25 -7.16 -18.32
N PHE A 8 -7.28 -7.32 -19.22
CA PHE A 8 -6.17 -8.25 -19.05
C PHE A 8 -4.87 -7.49 -18.75
N GLU A 9 -4.35 -7.62 -17.53
CA GLU A 9 -3.10 -6.98 -17.08
C GLU A 9 -2.26 -7.98 -16.28
N ASN A 10 -0.94 -7.96 -16.45
CA ASN A 10 -0.03 -8.82 -15.67
C ASN A 10 -0.41 -10.32 -15.66
N LYS A 11 -0.84 -10.84 -16.81
CA LYS A 11 -1.31 -12.24 -16.99
C LYS A 11 -2.53 -12.59 -16.13
N CYS A 12 -3.33 -11.60 -15.75
CA CYS A 12 -4.55 -11.76 -14.96
C CYS A 12 -5.71 -11.06 -15.66
N THR A 13 -6.90 -11.62 -15.50
CA THR A 13 -8.15 -11.06 -16.03
C THR A 13 -8.92 -10.39 -14.89
N PHE A 14 -9.36 -9.16 -15.09
CA PHE A 14 -10.11 -8.40 -14.10
C PHE A 14 -11.46 -8.01 -14.68
N GLN A 15 -12.52 -8.43 -14.02
CA GLN A 15 -13.88 -7.96 -14.28
C GLN A 15 -14.24 -6.87 -13.29
N MET A 16 -14.95 -5.86 -13.78
CA MET A 16 -15.41 -4.73 -12.97
C MET A 16 -16.54 -3.96 -13.65
N ASP A 17 -17.25 -3.13 -12.87
CA ASP A 17 -18.19 -2.13 -13.36
C ASP A 17 -17.56 -0.74 -13.18
N PHE A 18 -17.20 -0.09 -14.29
CA PHE A 18 -16.50 1.21 -14.27
C PHE A 18 -17.31 2.33 -13.63
N SER A 19 -18.63 2.18 -13.49
CA SER A 19 -19.47 3.15 -12.79
C SER A 19 -19.36 3.03 -11.26
N LYS A 20 -18.85 1.90 -10.75
CA LYS A 20 -18.84 1.57 -9.31
C LYS A 20 -17.45 1.48 -8.69
N VAL A 21 -16.41 1.25 -9.49
CA VAL A 21 -15.05 1.05 -8.96
C VAL A 21 -14.04 1.93 -9.69
N TYR A 22 -12.94 2.23 -9.00
CA TYR A 22 -11.80 2.91 -9.61
C TYR A 22 -10.88 1.91 -10.32
N TRP A 23 -10.49 2.24 -11.54
CA TRP A 23 -9.46 1.50 -12.29
C TRP A 23 -8.66 2.44 -13.19
N ASN A 24 -7.37 2.16 -13.35
CA ASN A 24 -6.49 2.93 -14.24
C ASN A 24 -5.41 2.05 -14.87
N SER A 25 -5.62 1.63 -16.12
CA SER A 25 -4.65 0.80 -16.84
C SER A 25 -3.29 1.44 -17.07
N ARG A 26 -3.15 2.76 -16.90
CA ARG A 26 -1.82 3.41 -16.96
C ARG A 26 -0.93 3.07 -15.76
N LEU A 27 -1.44 2.36 -14.76
CA LEU A 27 -0.69 1.89 -13.60
C LEU A 27 -0.12 0.47 -13.78
N GLU A 28 -0.39 -0.23 -14.88
CA GLU A 28 0.06 -1.63 -15.07
C GLU A 28 1.56 -1.82 -14.82
N ALA A 29 2.40 -0.93 -15.37
CA ALA A 29 3.85 -0.99 -15.21
C ALA A 29 4.28 -0.83 -13.74
N GLU A 30 3.56 -0.03 -12.96
CA GLU A 30 3.81 0.17 -11.54
C GLU A 30 3.31 -1.01 -10.71
N HIS A 31 2.13 -1.55 -11.04
CA HIS A 31 1.64 -2.82 -10.47
C HIS A 31 2.70 -3.90 -10.65
N LYS A 32 3.16 -4.10 -11.90
CA LYS A 32 4.18 -5.08 -12.25
C LYS A 32 5.45 -4.90 -11.44
N ARG A 33 5.96 -3.66 -11.36
CA ARG A 33 7.19 -3.35 -10.62
C ARG A 33 7.07 -3.75 -9.14
N VAL A 34 6.00 -3.35 -8.46
CA VAL A 34 5.80 -3.69 -7.05
C VAL A 34 5.73 -5.21 -6.89
N ILE A 35 4.95 -5.88 -7.73
CA ILE A 35 4.84 -7.34 -7.72
C ILE A 35 6.22 -7.97 -7.91
N ASP A 36 7.03 -7.52 -8.87
CA ASP A 36 8.38 -8.01 -9.18
C ASP A 36 9.36 -7.88 -7.99
N LEU A 37 9.20 -6.88 -7.12
CA LEU A 37 10.00 -6.72 -5.90
C LEU A 37 9.66 -7.73 -4.80
N LEU A 38 8.45 -8.30 -4.83
CA LEU A 38 8.02 -9.24 -3.80
C LEU A 38 8.59 -10.64 -4.05
N ASP A 39 9.21 -11.21 -3.02
CA ASP A 39 9.60 -12.60 -2.99
C ASP A 39 8.38 -13.46 -2.63
N PRO A 40 7.87 -14.30 -3.56
CA PRO A 40 6.67 -15.11 -3.33
C PRO A 40 6.87 -16.23 -2.30
N THR A 41 8.10 -16.43 -1.80
CA THR A 41 8.43 -17.47 -0.82
C THR A 41 8.43 -16.99 0.63
N LYS A 42 8.47 -15.67 0.85
CA LYS A 42 8.62 -15.07 2.19
C LYS A 42 7.84 -13.79 2.42
N HIS A 43 7.58 -12.98 1.39
CA HIS A 43 6.92 -11.70 1.61
C HIS A 43 5.41 -11.89 1.79
N VAL A 44 4.83 -11.10 2.69
CA VAL A 44 3.40 -11.09 2.99
C VAL A 44 2.89 -9.70 2.66
N LEU A 45 1.94 -9.62 1.73
CA LEU A 45 1.36 -8.37 1.26
C LEU A 45 0.05 -8.08 2.00
N ALA A 46 -0.02 -6.92 2.63
CA ALA A 46 -1.24 -6.28 3.09
C ALA A 46 -1.58 -5.11 2.15
N ASP A 47 -2.67 -5.23 1.42
CA ASP A 47 -3.17 -4.23 0.45
C ASP A 47 -4.37 -3.53 1.08
N GLY A 48 -4.15 -2.33 1.64
CA GLY A 48 -5.18 -1.61 2.40
C GLY A 48 -6.27 -0.97 1.52
N PHE A 49 -5.99 -0.83 0.22
CA PHE A 49 -6.79 -0.10 -0.77
C PHE A 49 -6.79 -0.87 -2.10
N ALA A 50 -7.20 -2.14 -2.02
CA ALA A 50 -6.98 -3.13 -3.06
C ALA A 50 -7.82 -2.90 -4.32
N GLY A 51 -8.92 -2.14 -4.25
CA GLY A 51 -9.88 -2.04 -5.34
C GLY A 51 -10.32 -3.42 -5.81
N VAL A 52 -10.15 -3.69 -7.10
CA VAL A 52 -10.45 -4.99 -7.72
C VAL A 52 -9.26 -5.97 -7.74
N GLY A 53 -8.15 -5.61 -7.09
CA GLY A 53 -6.99 -6.48 -6.83
C GLY A 53 -5.79 -6.43 -7.80
N PRO A 54 -5.40 -5.28 -8.38
CA PRO A 54 -4.32 -5.22 -9.38
C PRO A 54 -2.93 -5.58 -8.83
N PHE A 55 -2.66 -5.36 -7.53
CA PHE A 55 -1.45 -5.87 -6.86
C PHE A 55 -1.68 -7.28 -6.30
N THR A 56 -2.81 -7.45 -5.62
CA THR A 56 -3.20 -8.67 -4.89
C THR A 56 -3.20 -9.92 -5.77
N ILE A 57 -3.91 -9.89 -6.91
CA ILE A 57 -4.17 -11.09 -7.71
C ILE A 57 -2.92 -11.58 -8.45
N PRO A 58 -2.15 -10.72 -9.16
CA PRO A 58 -0.95 -11.20 -9.82
C PRO A 58 0.12 -11.68 -8.83
N TYR A 59 0.22 -11.06 -7.64
CA TYR A 59 1.13 -11.55 -6.61
C TYR A 59 0.71 -12.92 -6.07
N ALA A 60 -0.58 -13.14 -5.79
CA ALA A 60 -1.10 -14.44 -5.39
C ALA A 60 -0.81 -15.55 -6.41
N LYS A 61 -0.89 -15.26 -7.72
CA LYS A 61 -0.49 -16.22 -8.77
C LYS A 61 0.99 -16.55 -8.76
N ARG A 62 1.86 -15.58 -8.42
CA ARG A 62 3.31 -15.84 -8.26
C ARG A 62 3.58 -16.73 -7.06
N VAL A 63 2.88 -16.53 -5.96
CA VAL A 63 2.92 -17.42 -4.78
C VAL A 63 2.52 -18.85 -5.17
N SER A 64 1.38 -19.04 -5.84
CA SER A 64 0.96 -20.37 -6.29
C SER A 64 1.99 -21.02 -7.23
N THR A 65 2.55 -20.24 -8.16
CA THR A 65 3.59 -20.72 -9.08
C THR A 65 4.82 -21.22 -8.32
N ALA A 66 5.35 -20.40 -7.39
CA ALA A 66 6.53 -20.75 -6.60
C ALA A 66 6.30 -22.01 -5.74
N ILE A 67 5.12 -22.13 -5.11
CA ILE A 67 4.74 -23.32 -4.34
C ILE A 67 4.69 -24.56 -5.24
N ASN A 68 4.08 -24.45 -6.42
CA ASN A 68 3.94 -25.57 -7.35
C ASN A 68 5.27 -26.01 -7.95
N GLU A 69 6.16 -25.06 -8.29
CA GLU A 69 7.51 -25.35 -8.78
C GLU A 69 8.34 -26.07 -7.71
N ARG A 70 8.29 -25.60 -6.46
CA ARG A 70 9.01 -26.25 -5.36
C ARG A 70 8.50 -27.66 -5.07
N LYS A 71 7.18 -27.88 -5.13
CA LYS A 71 6.56 -29.21 -5.04
C LYS A 71 7.05 -30.14 -6.16
N LYS A 72 7.12 -29.68 -7.41
CA LYS A 72 7.65 -30.45 -8.55
C LYS A 72 9.10 -30.86 -8.33
N LEU A 73 9.91 -29.99 -7.74
CA LEU A 73 11.31 -30.23 -7.39
C LEU A 73 11.50 -31.12 -6.14
N LYS A 74 10.42 -31.60 -5.51
CA LYS A 74 10.43 -32.42 -4.28
C LYS A 74 11.22 -31.78 -3.12
N GLN A 75 11.26 -30.44 -3.09
CA GLN A 75 11.89 -29.69 -2.01
C GLN A 75 10.92 -29.51 -0.83
N SER A 76 11.46 -29.18 0.34
CA SER A 76 10.66 -28.89 1.54
C SER A 76 9.58 -27.84 1.25
N PRO A 77 8.35 -27.99 1.79
CA PRO A 77 7.26 -27.06 1.51
C PRO A 77 7.61 -25.63 1.91
N LEU A 78 7.15 -24.65 1.12
CA LEU A 78 7.19 -23.25 1.53
C LEU A 78 6.16 -23.00 2.63
N GLN A 79 6.44 -21.99 3.45
CA GLN A 79 5.42 -21.38 4.27
C GLN A 79 4.26 -20.92 3.38
N ASN A 80 3.02 -21.12 3.83
CA ASN A 80 1.88 -20.60 3.09
C ASN A 80 1.85 -19.07 3.23
N VAL A 81 2.12 -18.38 2.12
CA VAL A 81 2.03 -16.92 2.05
C VAL A 81 0.58 -16.55 1.82
N THR A 82 0.01 -15.78 2.75
CA THR A 82 -1.33 -15.20 2.62
C THR A 82 -1.20 -13.73 2.25
N ILE A 83 -2.02 -13.28 1.30
CA ILE A 83 -2.18 -11.88 0.91
C ILE A 83 -3.48 -11.39 1.55
N TYR A 84 -3.40 -10.28 2.28
CA TYR A 84 -4.55 -9.65 2.92
C TYR A 84 -4.95 -8.44 2.10
N ALA A 85 -6.15 -8.46 1.53
CA ALA A 85 -6.65 -7.42 0.64
C ALA A 85 -7.90 -6.79 1.22
N ASN A 86 -7.91 -5.47 1.32
CA ASN A 86 -9.00 -4.69 1.88
C ASN A 86 -9.40 -3.57 0.91
N ASP A 87 -10.68 -3.26 0.87
CA ASP A 87 -11.16 -2.02 0.30
C ASP A 87 -12.40 -1.54 1.05
N LEU A 88 -12.60 -0.23 1.13
CA LEU A 88 -13.78 0.34 1.79
C LEU A 88 -15.04 0.18 0.92
N ASN A 89 -14.89 0.18 -0.40
CA ASN A 89 -16.01 0.09 -1.33
C ASN A 89 -16.49 -1.37 -1.46
N PRO A 90 -17.75 -1.67 -1.07
CA PRO A 90 -18.28 -3.03 -1.16
C PRO A 90 -18.29 -3.58 -2.60
N SER A 91 -18.51 -2.73 -3.61
CA SER A 91 -18.45 -3.14 -5.02
C SER A 91 -17.03 -3.53 -5.44
N SER A 92 -16.01 -2.79 -4.99
CA SER A 92 -14.61 -3.18 -5.21
C SER A 92 -14.32 -4.56 -4.62
N VAL A 93 -14.77 -4.82 -3.39
CA VAL A 93 -14.52 -6.10 -2.71
C VAL A 93 -15.29 -7.25 -3.34
N GLU A 94 -16.50 -7.01 -3.86
CA GLU A 94 -17.25 -8.00 -4.63
C GLU A 94 -16.48 -8.41 -5.89
N TYR A 95 -16.00 -7.43 -6.66
CA TYR A 95 -15.18 -7.70 -7.85
C TYR A 95 -13.83 -8.32 -7.49
N LEU A 96 -13.18 -7.89 -6.41
CA LEU A 96 -11.96 -8.52 -5.91
C LEU A 96 -12.17 -10.02 -5.65
N LYS A 97 -13.24 -10.40 -4.93
CA LYS A 97 -13.55 -11.81 -4.64
C LYS A 97 -13.85 -12.60 -5.91
N SER A 98 -14.59 -12.01 -6.85
CA SER A 98 -14.88 -12.64 -8.15
C SER A 98 -13.62 -12.80 -8.99
N ASN A 99 -12.75 -11.78 -9.03
CA ASN A 99 -11.49 -11.79 -9.78
C ASN A 99 -10.47 -12.76 -9.16
N VAL A 100 -10.42 -12.91 -7.85
CA VAL A 100 -9.61 -13.94 -7.18
C VAL A 100 -10.02 -15.34 -7.65
N LYS A 101 -11.32 -15.63 -7.73
CA LYS A 101 -11.84 -16.90 -8.25
C LYS A 101 -11.52 -17.05 -9.74
N LEU A 102 -11.79 -16.02 -10.54
CA LEU A 102 -11.52 -16.00 -11.99
C LEU A 102 -10.06 -16.35 -12.29
N ASN A 103 -9.13 -15.85 -11.49
CA ASN A 103 -7.69 -16.06 -11.67
C ASN A 103 -7.13 -17.28 -10.93
N LYS A 104 -7.98 -18.09 -10.29
CA LYS A 104 -7.59 -19.27 -9.50
C LYS A 104 -6.56 -18.94 -8.40
N ALA A 105 -6.76 -17.81 -7.73
CA ALA A 105 -5.89 -17.28 -6.68
C ALA A 105 -6.47 -17.46 -5.26
N THR A 106 -7.48 -18.31 -5.10
CA THR A 106 -8.28 -18.45 -3.87
C THR A 106 -7.48 -18.92 -2.65
N ASP A 107 -6.42 -19.69 -2.87
CA ASP A 107 -5.69 -20.37 -1.79
C ASP A 107 -4.80 -19.41 -0.98
N HIS A 108 -4.58 -18.20 -1.48
CA HIS A 108 -3.64 -17.26 -0.90
C HIS A 108 -4.25 -15.90 -0.58
N VAL A 109 -5.52 -15.62 -0.92
CA VAL A 109 -6.08 -14.28 -0.75
C VAL A 109 -7.19 -14.27 0.28
N GLN A 110 -7.04 -13.43 1.29
CA GLN A 110 -8.11 -13.08 2.23
C GLN A 110 -8.59 -11.66 1.93
N SER A 111 -9.86 -11.55 1.55
CA SER A 111 -10.49 -10.26 1.21
C SER A 111 -11.38 -9.76 2.35
N SER A 112 -11.30 -8.47 2.67
CA SER A 112 -12.13 -7.79 3.66
C SER A 112 -12.72 -6.49 3.11
N CYS A 113 -13.83 -6.04 3.69
CA CYS A 113 -14.51 -4.80 3.34
C CYS A 113 -14.61 -3.92 4.59
N LEU A 114 -13.52 -3.25 4.93
CA LEU A 114 -13.37 -2.46 6.15
C LEU A 114 -12.79 -1.08 5.84
N CYS A 115 -12.95 -0.15 6.77
CA CYS A 115 -12.09 1.02 6.81
C CYS A 115 -10.62 0.55 6.90
N ALA A 116 -9.71 1.18 6.15
CA ALA A 116 -8.30 0.79 6.15
C ALA A 116 -7.68 0.82 7.56
N ARG A 117 -8.17 1.73 8.43
CA ARG A 117 -7.70 1.85 9.83
C ARG A 117 -8.11 0.61 10.62
N GLU A 118 -9.38 0.23 10.52
CA GLU A 118 -9.90 -0.99 11.13
C GLU A 118 -9.21 -2.25 10.58
N PHE A 119 -8.93 -2.30 9.28
CA PHE A 119 -8.21 -3.39 8.65
C PHE A 119 -6.80 -3.57 9.25
N LEU A 120 -6.01 -2.49 9.30
CA LEU A 120 -4.66 -2.54 9.87
C LEU A 120 -4.69 -2.91 11.36
N GLN A 121 -5.58 -2.29 12.14
CA GLN A 121 -5.75 -2.60 13.57
C GLN A 121 -6.18 -4.06 13.80
N LYS A 122 -7.04 -4.61 12.92
CA LYS A 122 -7.43 -6.02 12.96
C LYS A 122 -6.23 -6.94 12.75
N LEU A 123 -5.41 -6.72 11.72
CA LEU A 123 -4.20 -7.52 11.46
C LEU A 123 -3.29 -7.52 12.69
N VAL A 124 -3.04 -6.34 13.28
CA VAL A 124 -2.19 -6.18 14.46
C VAL A 124 -2.76 -6.89 15.69
N LYS A 125 -4.07 -6.72 15.96
CA LYS A 125 -4.76 -7.33 17.11
C LYS A 125 -4.75 -8.86 17.01
N GLU A 126 -4.87 -9.39 15.80
CA GLU A 126 -4.81 -10.83 15.51
C GLU A 126 -3.37 -11.36 15.38
N LYS A 127 -2.35 -10.52 15.65
CA LYS A 127 -0.91 -10.86 15.56
C LYS A 127 -0.52 -11.38 14.17
N ILE A 128 -1.17 -10.86 13.13
CA ILE A 128 -0.87 -11.17 11.74
C ILE A 128 0.26 -10.26 11.26
N GLY A 129 1.45 -10.86 11.09
CA GLY A 129 2.60 -10.18 10.50
C GLY A 129 2.44 -9.99 8.98
N PHE A 130 2.90 -8.85 8.48
CA PHE A 130 3.03 -8.57 7.05
C PHE A 130 4.38 -7.89 6.79
N THR A 131 4.96 -8.13 5.62
CA THR A 131 6.25 -7.54 5.25
C THR A 131 6.11 -6.34 4.34
N HIS A 132 4.97 -6.20 3.66
CA HIS A 132 4.69 -5.07 2.78
C HIS A 132 3.27 -4.57 3.01
N PHE A 133 3.11 -3.24 3.11
CA PHE A 133 1.80 -2.59 3.18
C PHE A 133 1.65 -1.62 2.01
N VAL A 134 0.68 -1.85 1.14
CA VAL A 134 0.41 -0.98 -0.03
C VAL A 134 -0.79 -0.09 0.23
N MET A 135 -0.63 1.19 -0.09
CA MET A 135 -1.68 2.20 -0.01
C MET A 135 -1.85 2.94 -1.33
N ASN A 136 -2.57 2.33 -2.27
CA ASN A 136 -2.87 2.93 -3.56
C ASN A 136 -4.09 3.86 -3.50
N PHE A 137 -4.05 4.83 -2.57
CA PHE A 137 -5.06 5.88 -2.46
C PHE A 137 -4.36 7.25 -2.49
N PRO A 138 -3.97 7.74 -3.69
CA PRO A 138 -3.08 8.90 -3.79
C PRO A 138 -3.63 10.19 -3.20
N ALA A 139 -4.96 10.26 -3.07
CA ALA A 139 -5.62 11.39 -2.47
C ALA A 139 -5.44 11.44 -0.94
N GLY A 140 -5.26 10.31 -0.25
CA GLY A 140 -5.32 10.29 1.22
C GLY A 140 -4.37 9.32 1.94
N ALA A 141 -3.51 8.59 1.22
CA ALA A 141 -2.62 7.62 1.85
C ALA A 141 -1.60 8.25 2.83
N PRO A 142 -1.01 9.44 2.59
CA PRO A 142 -0.12 10.07 3.56
C PRO A 142 -0.80 10.38 4.90
N GLU A 143 -2.10 10.64 4.90
CA GLU A 143 -2.90 10.97 6.08
C GLU A 143 -3.22 9.76 6.94
N PHE A 144 -3.08 8.55 6.38
CA PHE A 144 -3.22 7.27 7.07
C PHE A 144 -1.93 6.85 7.79
N LEU A 145 -0.80 7.50 7.52
CA LEU A 145 0.49 7.11 8.10
C LEU A 145 0.56 7.26 9.62
N ASP A 146 -0.40 7.96 10.23
CA ASP A 146 -0.56 8.08 11.67
C ASP A 146 -0.86 6.73 12.34
N GLU A 147 -1.57 5.82 11.65
CA GLU A 147 -1.87 4.46 12.14
C GLU A 147 -0.62 3.60 12.36
N PHE A 148 0.50 3.96 11.74
CA PHE A 148 1.76 3.23 11.92
C PHE A 148 2.50 3.61 13.21
N ARG A 149 2.09 4.69 13.88
CA ARG A 149 2.65 5.11 15.18
C ARG A 149 2.12 4.21 16.28
N GLY A 150 3.02 3.53 16.98
CA GLY A 150 2.64 2.56 18.00
C GLY A 150 1.93 1.33 17.42
N LEU A 151 2.07 1.07 16.11
CA LEU A 151 1.46 -0.07 15.43
C LEU A 151 1.65 -1.40 16.17
N TYR A 152 2.86 -1.62 16.70
CA TYR A 152 3.24 -2.82 17.42
C TYR A 152 3.46 -2.57 18.91
N ALA A 153 2.92 -1.49 19.48
CA ALA A 153 3.09 -1.16 20.90
C ALA A 153 2.54 -2.25 21.84
N SER A 154 1.59 -3.07 21.36
CA SER A 154 1.01 -4.21 22.09
C SER A 154 1.72 -5.55 21.82
N TRP A 155 2.84 -5.56 21.09
CA TRP A 155 3.61 -6.76 20.77
C TRP A 155 4.79 -6.87 21.75
N ASP A 156 4.78 -7.91 22.58
CA ASP A 156 5.76 -8.12 23.65
C ASP A 156 7.04 -8.77 23.10
N GLY A 157 8.06 -7.95 22.77
CA GLY A 157 9.42 -8.45 22.53
C GLY A 157 9.58 -9.38 21.30
N GLU A 158 8.59 -9.42 20.41
CA GLU A 158 8.68 -10.17 19.17
C GLU A 158 9.74 -9.53 18.26
N ASN A 159 10.60 -10.35 17.66
CA ASN A 159 11.47 -9.92 16.56
C ASN A 159 10.61 -9.77 15.30
N VAL A 160 9.82 -8.69 15.27
CA VAL A 160 8.98 -8.33 14.14
C VAL A 160 9.86 -7.70 13.07
N GLU A 161 9.81 -8.25 11.86
CA GLU A 161 10.38 -7.57 10.70
C GLU A 161 9.54 -6.33 10.38
N MET A 162 10.19 -5.16 10.31
CA MET A 162 9.46 -3.93 10.02
C MET A 162 9.01 -3.93 8.56
N PRO A 163 7.71 -3.67 8.30
CA PRO A 163 7.18 -3.74 6.95
C PRO A 163 7.73 -2.61 6.08
N ILE A 164 7.83 -2.88 4.78
CA ILE A 164 7.99 -1.85 3.76
C ILE A 164 6.60 -1.26 3.47
N VAL A 165 6.47 0.05 3.64
CA VAL A 165 5.24 0.79 3.34
C VAL A 165 5.39 1.43 1.96
N LEU A 166 4.40 1.19 1.09
CA LEU A 166 4.29 1.76 -0.25
C LEU A 166 3.11 2.74 -0.26
N CYS A 167 3.42 4.02 -0.01
CA CYS A 167 2.45 5.09 0.12
C CYS A 167 2.35 5.88 -1.19
N TYR A 168 1.27 5.70 -1.94
CA TYR A 168 1.04 6.49 -3.15
C TYR A 168 0.45 7.85 -2.81
N CYS A 169 0.90 8.91 -3.47
CA CYS A 169 0.37 10.26 -3.28
C CYS A 169 0.56 11.14 -4.53
N PHE A 170 -0.01 12.34 -4.50
CA PHE A 170 0.26 13.36 -5.50
C PHE A 170 1.35 14.32 -5.04
N ALA A 171 2.14 14.81 -5.99
CA ALA A 171 3.19 15.79 -5.76
C ALA A 171 3.28 16.80 -6.91
N ARG A 172 3.75 18.01 -6.62
CA ARG A 172 4.15 18.99 -7.63
C ARG A 172 5.55 18.67 -8.14
N GLU A 173 5.73 18.78 -9.45
CA GLU A 173 6.98 18.47 -10.12
C GLU A 173 8.17 19.24 -9.54
N GLU A 174 8.01 20.56 -9.39
CA GLU A 174 9.05 21.46 -8.87
C GLU A 174 9.37 21.26 -7.38
N LEU A 175 8.54 20.51 -6.64
CA LEU A 175 8.72 20.28 -5.20
C LEU A 175 9.19 18.85 -4.88
N CYS A 176 9.32 18.00 -5.90
CA CYS A 176 9.86 16.66 -5.73
C CYS A 176 11.38 16.70 -5.49
N PRO A 177 11.93 15.83 -4.61
CA PRO A 177 11.23 14.83 -3.80
C PRO A 177 10.75 15.36 -2.44
N SER A 178 11.05 16.61 -2.10
CA SER A 178 10.93 17.15 -0.73
C SER A 178 9.49 17.17 -0.23
N GLN A 179 8.54 17.68 -1.02
CA GLN A 179 7.14 17.78 -0.63
C GLN A 179 6.51 16.43 -0.23
N PRO A 180 6.49 15.38 -1.10
CA PRO A 180 5.85 14.13 -0.74
C PRO A 180 6.54 13.43 0.44
N LEU A 181 7.86 13.57 0.59
CA LEU A 181 8.59 13.08 1.76
C LEU A 181 8.19 13.82 3.03
N ALA A 182 8.17 15.15 3.00
CA ALA A 182 7.83 15.98 4.15
C ALA A 182 6.38 15.76 4.58
N ARG A 183 5.44 15.64 3.62
CA ARG A 183 4.03 15.30 3.90
C ARG A 183 3.91 13.94 4.59
N ALA A 184 4.59 12.91 4.09
CA ALA A 184 4.60 11.60 4.73
C ALA A 184 5.23 11.64 6.13
N ALA A 185 6.35 12.34 6.28
CA ALA A 185 7.06 12.48 7.55
C ALA A 185 6.23 13.22 8.61
N ARG A 186 5.50 14.29 8.25
CA ARG A 186 4.64 15.02 9.20
C ARG A 186 3.65 14.09 9.89
N THR A 187 2.91 13.31 9.11
CA THR A 187 1.93 12.37 9.66
C THR A 187 2.60 11.23 10.43
N LEU A 188 3.62 10.59 9.83
CA LEU A 188 4.29 9.43 10.43
C LEU A 188 5.00 9.77 11.75
N TYR A 189 5.58 10.96 11.88
CA TYR A 189 6.28 11.41 13.09
C TYR A 189 5.39 12.27 14.01
N GLY A 190 4.14 12.53 13.65
CA GLY A 190 3.22 13.35 14.44
C GLY A 190 3.67 14.81 14.61
N ILE A 191 4.27 15.40 13.59
CA ILE A 191 4.71 16.80 13.62
C ILE A 191 3.51 17.69 13.30
N ALA A 192 3.05 18.45 14.30
CA ALA A 192 2.01 19.46 14.12
C ALA A 192 2.57 20.73 13.46
N ASN A 193 1.74 21.37 12.63
CA ASN A 193 2.04 22.68 12.05
C ASN A 193 1.82 23.75 13.13
N GLY A 194 2.87 24.10 13.89
CA GLY A 194 2.78 25.09 14.97
C GLY A 194 1.91 24.65 16.14
N GLU A 195 2.12 25.26 17.31
CA GLU A 195 1.36 24.94 18.53
C GLU A 195 -0.14 25.21 18.31
N ASN A 196 -0.97 24.18 18.54
CA ASN A 196 -2.45 24.21 18.54
C ASN A 196 -3.22 24.27 17.22
N THR A 197 -2.59 24.06 16.06
CA THR A 197 -3.37 23.77 14.84
C THR A 197 -3.63 22.27 14.74
N PRO A 198 -4.90 21.80 14.64
CA PRO A 198 -5.18 20.44 14.19
C PRO A 198 -4.39 20.16 12.91
N LEU A 199 -4.02 18.90 12.64
CA LEU A 199 -3.54 18.50 11.31
C LEU A 199 -4.61 18.90 10.30
N ASN A 200 -4.49 20.11 9.78
CA ASN A 200 -5.41 20.65 8.80
C ASN A 200 -4.94 19.95 7.55
N TYR A 201 -5.56 18.81 7.27
CA TYR A 201 -5.45 18.10 6.01
C TYR A 201 -5.91 19.09 4.94
N SER A 202 -4.98 19.93 4.49
CA SER A 202 -5.22 20.85 3.40
C SER A 202 -5.88 20.04 2.30
N THR A 203 -7.11 20.40 1.95
CA THR A 203 -7.85 19.76 0.87
C THR A 203 -7.10 19.85 -0.46
N ASP A 204 -6.13 20.77 -0.55
CA ASP A 204 -5.12 20.76 -1.59
C ASP A 204 -3.91 19.93 -1.13
N LEU A 205 -4.01 18.64 -1.46
CA LEU A 205 -3.06 17.56 -1.21
C LEU A 205 -1.71 17.77 -1.92
N THR A 206 -1.59 18.87 -2.69
CA THR A 206 -0.41 19.21 -3.49
C THR A 206 0.25 20.53 -3.09
N LEU A 207 -0.10 21.12 -1.95
CA LEU A 207 0.53 22.36 -1.48
C LEU A 207 1.91 22.13 -0.85
N GLU A 208 2.82 23.06 -1.15
CA GLU A 208 4.08 23.23 -0.43
C GLU A 208 3.76 23.80 0.94
N GLN A 209 4.45 23.32 1.97
CA GLN A 209 4.46 24.00 3.26
C GLN A 209 5.84 24.60 3.47
N SER A 210 5.89 25.83 3.97
CA SER A 210 7.13 26.61 4.11
C SER A 210 8.17 25.94 5.01
N ASP A 211 7.77 24.93 5.79
CA ASP A 211 8.60 24.17 6.72
C ASP A 211 9.00 22.77 6.21
N ASP A 212 8.74 22.40 4.93
CA ASP A 212 9.06 21.06 4.38
C ASP A 212 10.52 20.65 4.66
N GLN A 213 11.48 21.54 4.43
CA GLN A 213 12.90 21.26 4.71
C GLN A 213 13.17 21.06 6.19
N ALA A 214 12.58 21.89 7.06
CA ALA A 214 12.75 21.76 8.50
C ALA A 214 12.18 20.43 9.04
N VAL A 215 11.07 19.93 8.47
CA VAL A 215 10.52 18.61 8.78
C VAL A 215 11.50 17.50 8.39
N LEU A 216 12.08 17.57 7.19
CA LEU A 216 13.04 16.57 6.73
C LEU A 216 14.33 16.61 7.54
N GLU A 217 14.87 17.79 7.83
CA GLU A 217 16.02 17.95 8.72
C GLU A 217 15.76 17.41 10.13
N ARG A 218 14.56 17.64 10.68
CA ARG A 218 14.20 17.13 12.01
C ARG A 218 14.03 15.60 12.04
N THR A 219 13.43 15.03 11.01
CA THR A 219 13.06 13.60 10.99
C THR A 219 14.12 12.71 10.33
N GLN A 220 14.98 13.28 9.50
CA GLN A 220 15.93 12.58 8.64
C GLN A 220 15.23 11.54 7.73
N PHE A 221 13.95 11.74 7.43
CA PHE A 221 13.11 10.76 6.74
C PHE A 221 13.55 10.53 5.28
N ASP A 222 14.09 11.57 4.64
CA ASP A 222 14.71 11.53 3.31
C ASP A 222 15.90 10.56 3.21
N LYS A 223 16.53 10.19 4.34
CA LYS A 223 17.62 9.22 4.38
C LYS A 223 17.16 7.77 4.38
N ILE A 224 15.90 7.52 4.72
CA ILE A 224 15.34 6.16 4.87
C ILE A 224 14.14 5.89 3.94
N ALA A 225 13.64 6.93 3.28
CA ALA A 225 12.54 6.88 2.34
C ALA A 225 13.01 7.26 0.93
N SER A 226 12.29 6.76 -0.06
CA SER A 226 12.53 7.09 -1.47
C SER A 226 11.24 7.51 -2.15
N VAL A 227 11.35 8.39 -3.15
CA VAL A 227 10.24 8.81 -3.98
C VAL A 227 10.41 8.24 -5.38
N ARG A 228 9.41 7.51 -5.85
CA ARG A 228 9.31 7.08 -7.24
C ARG A 228 8.27 7.91 -7.98
N LEU A 229 8.66 8.47 -9.12
CA LEU A 229 7.72 9.04 -10.07
C LEU A 229 6.97 7.90 -10.78
N VAL A 230 5.65 7.81 -10.58
CA VAL A 230 4.81 6.76 -11.15
C VAL A 230 4.29 7.18 -12.51
N ARG A 231 3.61 8.33 -12.57
CA ARG A 231 3.12 8.93 -13.82
C ARG A 231 2.78 10.40 -13.65
N ASN A 232 2.87 11.17 -14.74
CA ASN A 232 2.31 12.50 -14.79
C ASN A 232 0.78 12.42 -14.89
N ILE A 233 0.06 13.16 -14.04
CA ILE A 233 -1.42 13.16 -14.01
C ILE A 233 -2.04 14.40 -14.66
N ALA A 234 -1.31 15.51 -14.65
CA ALA A 234 -1.65 16.81 -15.23
C ALA A 234 -0.36 17.64 -15.31
N PRO A 235 -0.33 18.76 -16.07
CA PRO A 235 0.84 19.64 -16.11
C PRO A 235 1.35 19.96 -14.69
N LYS A 236 2.64 19.71 -14.45
CA LYS A 236 3.33 19.89 -13.15
C LYS A 236 2.80 19.06 -11.98
N LYS A 237 1.90 18.09 -12.21
CA LYS A 237 1.35 17.20 -11.17
C LYS A 237 1.74 15.76 -11.44
N TRP A 238 2.38 15.14 -10.46
CA TRP A 238 2.85 13.77 -10.50
C TRP A 238 2.07 12.90 -9.52
N HIS A 239 1.74 11.69 -9.97
CA HIS A 239 1.48 10.56 -9.08
C HIS A 239 2.82 9.95 -8.73
N VAL A 240 3.10 9.83 -7.43
CA VAL A 240 4.35 9.31 -6.90
C VAL A 240 4.08 8.20 -5.88
N CYS A 241 5.10 7.41 -5.60
CA CYS A 241 5.12 6.42 -4.52
C CYS A 241 6.25 6.76 -3.55
N VAL A 242 5.90 7.08 -2.31
CA VAL A 242 6.85 7.19 -1.19
C VAL A 242 7.01 5.79 -0.59
N SER A 243 8.23 5.26 -0.61
CA SER A 243 8.52 3.93 -0.08
C SER A 243 9.59 3.98 0.99
N PHE A 244 9.36 3.28 2.10
CA PHE A 244 10.26 3.23 3.24
C PHE A 244 10.02 1.97 4.07
N GLN A 245 11.05 1.50 4.77
CA GLN A 245 10.86 0.52 5.84
C GLN A 245 10.38 1.25 7.10
N LEU A 246 9.30 0.78 7.72
CA LEU A 246 8.73 1.40 8.91
C LEU A 246 9.79 1.51 10.03
N PRO A 247 10.10 2.71 10.54
CA PRO A 247 11.09 2.82 11.61
C PRO A 247 10.61 2.11 12.88
N LYS A 248 11.45 1.25 13.45
CA LYS A 248 11.13 0.50 14.67
C LYS A 248 10.72 1.43 15.83
N GLN A 249 11.40 2.56 15.97
CA GLN A 249 11.08 3.58 16.98
C GLN A 249 9.67 4.19 16.82
N ILE A 250 9.13 4.23 15.59
CA ILE A 250 7.77 4.70 15.32
C ILE A 250 6.77 3.58 15.57
N ALA A 251 7.05 2.38 15.05
CA ALA A 251 6.17 1.22 15.20
C ALA A 251 5.91 0.85 16.68
N PHE A 252 6.87 1.08 17.56
CA PHE A 252 6.79 0.78 18.99
C PHE A 252 6.68 2.04 19.87
N ALA A 253 6.38 3.21 19.28
CA ALA A 253 6.11 4.42 20.05
C ALA A 253 4.91 4.18 21.00
N LYS A 254 5.03 4.65 22.24
CA LYS A 254 3.97 4.58 23.25
C LYS A 254 3.18 5.89 23.30
#